data_AF-A0A562IG80-F1
#
_entry.id   AF-A0A562IG80-F1
#
_cell.length_a   1.000
_cell.length_b   1.000
_cell.length_c   1.000
_cell.angle_alpha   90.00
_cell.angle_beta   90.00
_cell.angle_gamma   90.00
#
_symmetry.space_group_name_H-M   'P 1'
#
loop_
_entity.id
_entity.type
_entity.pdbx_description
1 polymer ?
#
loop_
_entity_poly.entity_id
_entity_poly.type
_entity_poly.pdbx_seq_one_letter_code
_entity_poly.pdbx_strand_id
1 'polypeptide(L)'
;MTSTGSDDGSLLRPLVASTGRGPVLVRGGHLVYAARRLAELLHGRPPGVTGHQWNSAGRESFDYVVCAGDTGRPLFAVEFGAPTAADPAAERGERMKNAVCAAVGLEVLRIASPTLRAADHGRRVVEYVIDARGYAAAVGPEPEHVDPVEAAPVAFRDIVGRLPDGRSGHVNDLGALARAAAVEAYVARRLADPIVRGLHVCWTDGPAEGWSWVEVFPGRCLVERVEVWEHRFSCGVDPGRLAEDLAAAAVGERLRALDAAGPDLMARERLDRDIRRLRERGGEMRDGFGFAHLCA
;
A
#
# COMPACT_ATOMS: atom_id res chain seq x y z
N MET A 1 0.72 4.02 -44.55
CA MET A 1 0.89 5.31 -43.86
C MET A 1 0.80 5.05 -42.36
N THR A 2 1.95 4.99 -41.70
CA THR A 2 2.11 4.76 -40.27
C THR A 2 1.89 6.07 -39.51
N SER A 3 0.78 6.16 -38.79
CA SER A 3 0.51 7.22 -37.83
C SER A 3 1.33 6.98 -36.56
N THR A 4 2.52 7.57 -36.48
CA THR A 4 3.18 7.82 -35.19
C THR A 4 2.47 9.01 -34.56
N GLY A 5 1.44 8.74 -33.77
CA GLY A 5 0.85 9.71 -32.86
C GLY A 5 1.93 10.15 -31.88
N SER A 6 2.49 11.34 -32.13
CA SER A 6 3.49 11.96 -31.28
C SER A 6 2.89 12.21 -29.90
N ASP A 7 3.50 11.59 -28.91
CA ASP A 7 3.17 11.64 -27.48
C ASP A 7 3.71 12.96 -26.86
N ASP A 8 3.51 14.07 -27.60
CA ASP A 8 4.11 15.42 -27.41
C ASP A 8 3.54 16.19 -26.20
N GLY A 9 2.64 15.57 -25.42
CA GLY A 9 1.96 16.19 -24.28
C GLY A 9 2.41 15.68 -22.91
N SER A 10 3.20 14.60 -22.83
CA SER A 10 3.60 14.03 -21.54
C SER A 10 4.95 14.58 -21.07
N LEU A 11 4.94 15.26 -19.93
CA LEU A 11 6.18 15.71 -19.27
C LEU A 11 6.96 14.56 -18.62
N LEU A 12 6.35 13.39 -18.48
CA LEU A 12 6.97 12.20 -17.92
C LEU A 12 8.00 11.64 -18.90
N ARG A 13 9.24 11.54 -18.43
CA ARG A 13 10.38 11.07 -19.18
C ARG A 13 10.50 9.55 -19.07
N PRO A 14 10.69 8.83 -20.19
CA PRO A 14 11.08 7.42 -20.17
C PRO A 14 12.34 7.16 -19.34
N LEU A 15 12.27 6.19 -18.44
CA LEU A 15 13.43 5.68 -17.72
C LEU A 15 14.10 4.58 -18.54
N VAL A 16 15.33 4.86 -18.97
CA VAL A 16 16.19 3.89 -19.64
C VAL A 16 17.14 3.24 -18.64
N ALA A 17 17.34 1.93 -18.80
CA ALA A 17 18.38 1.21 -18.07
C ALA A 17 19.73 1.85 -18.42
N SER A 18 20.43 2.31 -17.39
CA SER A 18 21.80 2.83 -17.47
C SER A 18 22.71 1.94 -16.64
N THR A 19 24.01 2.00 -16.92
CA THR A 19 25.03 1.21 -16.22
C THR A 19 24.91 1.41 -14.71
N GLY A 20 24.56 0.34 -13.98
CA GLY A 20 24.40 0.36 -12.52
C GLY A 20 23.06 0.89 -11.97
N ARG A 21 22.10 1.28 -12.83
CA ARG A 21 20.75 1.71 -12.41
C ARG A 21 19.65 1.12 -13.31
N GLY A 22 19.72 -0.19 -13.55
CA GLY A 22 18.69 -0.96 -14.25
C GLY A 22 17.44 -1.17 -13.39
N PRO A 23 16.39 -1.79 -13.96
CA PRO A 23 15.23 -2.19 -13.19
C PRO A 23 15.62 -3.22 -12.11
N VAL A 24 15.08 -3.05 -10.91
CA VAL A 24 15.25 -4.00 -9.79
C VAL A 24 14.28 -5.18 -9.89
N LEU A 25 13.24 -5.05 -10.69
CA LEU A 25 12.21 -6.05 -10.92
C LEU A 25 11.55 -5.81 -12.28
N VAL A 26 11.18 -6.90 -12.96
CA VAL A 26 10.32 -6.90 -14.13
C VAL A 26 9.13 -7.81 -13.84
N ARG A 27 7.89 -7.30 -13.97
CA ARG A 27 6.68 -8.07 -13.66
C ARG A 27 5.48 -7.58 -14.45
N GLY A 28 4.71 -8.51 -15.03
CA GLY A 28 3.46 -8.18 -15.73
C GLY A 28 3.62 -7.15 -16.85
N GLY A 29 4.74 -7.17 -17.59
CA GLY A 29 5.03 -6.18 -18.63
C GLY A 29 5.52 -4.81 -18.10
N HIS A 30 5.78 -4.69 -16.79
CA HIS A 30 6.27 -3.46 -16.17
C HIS A 30 7.74 -3.59 -15.74
N LEU A 31 8.43 -2.44 -15.76
CA LEU A 31 9.79 -2.28 -15.25
C LEU A 31 9.72 -1.50 -13.94
N VAL A 32 10.39 -2.00 -12.89
CA VAL A 32 10.40 -1.34 -11.59
C VAL A 32 11.79 -0.82 -11.31
N TYR A 33 11.91 0.47 -11.03
CA TYR A 33 13.16 1.11 -10.63
C TYR A 33 13.11 1.52 -9.17
N ALA A 34 14.19 1.27 -8.43
CA ALA A 34 14.33 1.75 -7.07
C ALA A 34 14.88 3.19 -7.02
N ALA A 35 14.54 3.92 -5.96
CA ALA A 35 15.16 5.18 -5.54
C ALA A 35 15.31 6.22 -6.65
N ARG A 36 14.18 6.73 -7.17
CA ARG A 36 14.15 7.75 -8.22
C ARG A 36 13.65 9.08 -7.71
N ARG A 37 14.39 10.15 -8.03
CA ARG A 37 13.96 11.52 -7.74
C ARG A 37 12.85 11.94 -8.68
N LEU A 38 11.91 12.74 -8.20
CA LEU A 38 10.83 13.28 -9.03
C LEU A 38 11.37 14.06 -10.24
N ALA A 39 12.46 14.82 -10.07
CA ALA A 39 13.08 15.52 -11.19
C ALA A 39 13.70 14.60 -12.25
N GLU A 40 14.08 13.36 -11.90
CA GLU A 40 14.58 12.38 -12.88
C GLU A 40 13.46 11.85 -13.77
N LEU A 41 12.22 11.90 -13.30
CA LEU A 41 11.04 11.39 -14.01
C LEU A 41 10.48 12.38 -15.02
N LEU A 42 11.04 13.59 -15.12
CA LEU A 42 10.44 14.71 -15.85
C LEU A 42 11.42 15.36 -16.82
N HIS A 43 10.89 15.83 -17.95
CA HIS A 43 11.66 16.63 -18.92
C HIS A 43 11.90 18.07 -18.46
N GLY A 44 11.14 18.56 -17.49
CA GLY A 44 11.28 19.91 -16.94
C GLY A 44 10.18 20.25 -15.93
N ARG A 45 10.14 21.51 -15.52
CA ARG A 45 9.10 22.02 -14.61
C ARG A 45 7.73 22.00 -15.30
N PRO A 46 6.69 21.40 -14.69
CA PRO A 46 5.36 21.39 -15.27
C PRO A 46 4.70 22.79 -15.33
N PRO A 47 3.86 23.08 -16.34
CA PRO A 47 2.97 24.24 -16.33
C PRO A 47 2.11 24.26 -15.06
N GLY A 48 1.85 25.46 -14.52
CA GLY A 48 1.08 25.62 -13.28
C GLY A 48 1.86 25.31 -11.98
N VAL A 49 3.06 24.75 -12.07
CA VAL A 49 3.95 24.53 -10.91
C VAL A 49 4.88 25.74 -10.74
N THR A 50 4.89 26.32 -9.54
CA THR A 50 5.80 27.42 -9.21
C THR A 50 7.26 26.95 -9.14
N GLY A 51 8.21 27.86 -9.34
CA GLY A 51 9.64 27.52 -9.20
C GLY A 51 10.00 27.00 -7.80
N HIS A 52 9.34 27.51 -6.75
CA HIS A 52 9.54 27.05 -5.38
C HIS A 52 9.02 25.62 -5.17
N GLN A 53 7.82 25.30 -5.66
CA GLN A 53 7.28 23.93 -5.63
C GLN A 53 8.21 22.97 -6.37
N TRP A 54 8.66 23.35 -7.56
CA TRP A 54 9.58 22.54 -8.37
C TRP A 54 10.92 22.27 -7.68
N ASN A 55 11.58 23.31 -7.18
CA ASN A 55 12.89 23.17 -6.54
C ASN A 55 12.83 22.35 -5.26
N SER A 56 11.70 22.40 -4.54
CA SER A 56 11.49 21.63 -3.32
C SER A 56 11.15 20.18 -3.65
N ALA A 57 10.07 19.96 -4.41
CA ALA A 57 9.57 18.62 -4.75
C ALA A 57 10.51 17.82 -5.65
N GLY A 58 11.24 18.47 -6.56
CA GLY A 58 12.12 17.79 -7.51
C GLY A 58 13.28 17.02 -6.86
N ARG A 59 13.65 17.37 -5.62
CA ARG A 59 14.69 16.68 -4.83
C ARG A 59 14.16 15.44 -4.11
N GLU A 60 12.86 15.37 -3.91
CA GLU A 60 12.21 14.25 -3.25
C GLU A 60 12.32 12.99 -4.11
N SER A 61 12.49 11.86 -3.45
CA SER A 61 12.61 10.55 -4.09
C SER A 61 11.39 9.68 -3.82
N PHE A 62 11.16 8.73 -4.70
CA PHE A 62 10.26 7.62 -4.50
C PHE A 62 11.09 6.36 -4.25
N ASP A 63 10.62 5.49 -3.37
CA ASP A 63 11.29 4.22 -3.10
C ASP A 63 11.24 3.31 -4.33
N TYR A 64 10.10 3.29 -5.02
CA TYR A 64 9.90 2.57 -6.27
C TYR A 64 9.14 3.41 -7.29
N VAL A 65 9.54 3.29 -8.55
CA VAL A 65 8.82 3.83 -9.71
C VAL A 65 8.55 2.69 -10.67
N VAL A 66 7.28 2.49 -10.99
CA VAL A 66 6.84 1.47 -11.93
C VAL A 66 6.62 2.13 -13.28
N CYS A 67 7.26 1.58 -14.31
CA CYS A 67 7.21 2.05 -15.67
C CYS A 67 6.58 1.00 -16.59
N ALA A 68 5.92 1.46 -17.66
CA ALA A 68 5.51 0.61 -18.76
C ALA A 68 6.75 -0.02 -19.42
N GLY A 69 6.72 -1.32 -19.69
CA GLY A 69 7.90 -2.04 -20.18
C GLY A 69 8.25 -1.81 -21.64
N ASP A 70 7.28 -1.39 -22.45
CA ASP A 70 7.45 -1.06 -23.87
C ASP A 70 8.05 0.34 -24.09
N THR A 71 7.60 1.31 -23.29
CA THR A 71 7.91 2.74 -23.48
C THR A 71 8.87 3.28 -22.42
N GLY A 72 9.06 2.56 -21.31
CA GLY A 72 9.82 3.01 -20.15
C GLY A 72 9.17 4.18 -19.40
N ARG A 73 7.94 4.58 -19.75
CA ARG A 73 7.27 5.73 -19.13
C ARG A 73 6.79 5.41 -17.71
N PRO A 74 7.03 6.28 -16.72
CA PRO A 74 6.47 6.14 -15.37
C PRO A 74 4.94 6.06 -15.41
N LEU A 75 4.38 5.10 -14.68
CA LEU A 75 2.94 4.91 -14.51
C LEU A 75 2.50 5.33 -13.10
N PHE A 76 3.20 4.83 -12.09
CA PHE A 76 2.96 5.16 -10.69
C PHE A 76 4.23 5.02 -9.86
N ALA A 77 4.22 5.63 -8.69
CA ALA A 77 5.30 5.53 -7.71
C ALA A 77 4.79 4.98 -6.38
N VAL A 78 5.68 4.36 -5.61
CA VAL A 78 5.41 3.82 -4.28
C VAL A 78 6.41 4.40 -3.28
N GLU A 79 5.90 4.81 -2.12
CA GLU A 79 6.67 5.38 -1.00
C GLU A 79 6.39 4.62 0.29
N PHE A 80 7.45 4.41 1.07
CA PHE A 80 7.39 3.90 2.42
C PHE A 80 7.91 4.97 3.38
N GLY A 81 7.12 5.27 4.41
CA GLY A 81 7.48 6.24 5.44
C GLY A 81 7.21 5.69 6.84
N ALA A 82 7.80 6.33 7.84
CA ALA A 82 7.24 6.23 9.19
C ALA A 82 5.87 6.94 9.21
N PRO A 83 4.94 6.56 10.11
CA PRO A 83 3.73 7.33 10.34
C PRO A 83 4.11 8.79 10.65
N THR A 84 3.61 9.72 9.86
CA THR A 84 3.98 11.14 9.96
C THR A 84 3.42 11.68 11.27
N ALA A 85 4.30 12.05 12.21
CA ALA A 85 3.89 12.94 13.29
C ALA A 85 3.45 14.26 12.65
N ALA A 86 2.43 14.94 13.21
CA ALA A 86 1.90 16.19 12.67
C ALA A 86 2.98 17.31 12.69
N ASP A 87 3.83 17.32 11.67
CA ASP A 87 4.83 18.34 11.40
C ASP A 87 4.36 19.18 10.20
N PRO A 88 3.97 20.44 10.42
CA PRO A 88 3.53 21.34 9.36
C PRO A 88 4.55 21.51 8.22
N ALA A 89 5.84 21.35 8.49
CA ALA A 89 6.89 21.45 7.47
C ALA A 89 6.91 20.22 6.56
N ALA A 90 6.82 19.01 7.14
CA ALA A 90 6.68 17.77 6.40
C ALA A 90 5.43 17.78 5.53
N GLU A 91 4.28 18.15 6.09
CA GLU A 91 3.03 18.27 5.34
C GLU A 91 3.13 19.27 4.19
N ARG A 92 3.84 20.39 4.38
CA ARG A 92 4.07 21.38 3.31
C ARG A 92 4.89 20.77 2.18
N GLY A 93 5.95 20.03 2.51
CA GLY A 93 6.77 19.33 1.52
C GLY A 93 5.94 18.30 0.73
N GLU A 94 5.12 17.52 1.43
CA GLU A 94 4.22 16.54 0.82
C GLU A 94 3.19 17.20 -0.10
N ARG A 95 2.56 18.31 0.32
CA ARG A 95 1.63 19.08 -0.53
C ARG A 95 2.31 19.58 -1.80
N MET A 96 3.57 20.03 -1.73
CA MET A 96 4.33 20.44 -2.90
C MET A 96 4.60 19.26 -3.83
N LYS A 97 5.02 18.11 -3.28
CA LYS A 97 5.27 16.89 -4.06
C LYS A 97 4.01 16.40 -4.76
N ASN A 98 2.88 16.32 -4.05
CA ASN A 98 1.60 15.92 -4.59
C ASN A 98 1.11 16.89 -5.68
N ALA A 99 1.33 18.20 -5.52
CA ALA A 99 0.98 19.18 -6.56
C ALA A 99 1.77 18.96 -7.87
N VAL A 100 3.06 18.64 -7.77
CA VAL A 100 3.88 18.33 -8.97
C VAL A 100 3.45 17.00 -9.59
N CYS A 101 3.19 15.96 -8.79
CA CYS A 101 2.70 14.67 -9.28
C CYS A 101 1.36 14.82 -9.99
N ALA A 102 0.42 15.57 -9.41
CA ALA A 102 -0.87 15.89 -10.01
C ALA A 102 -0.73 16.63 -11.35
N ALA A 103 0.21 17.57 -11.46
CA ALA A 103 0.42 18.35 -12.68
C ALA A 103 0.94 17.51 -13.86
N VAL A 104 1.58 16.37 -13.58
CA VAL A 104 2.17 15.48 -14.61
C VAL A 104 1.42 14.16 -14.75
N GLY A 105 0.34 13.98 -13.99
CA GLY A 105 -0.45 12.75 -13.98
C GLY A 105 0.25 11.55 -13.33
N LEU A 106 1.29 11.76 -12.52
CA LEU A 106 1.95 10.67 -11.83
C LEU A 106 1.11 10.23 -10.62
N GLU A 107 0.65 8.99 -10.65
CA GLU A 107 -0.04 8.36 -9.52
C GLU A 107 0.95 7.98 -8.43
N VAL A 108 0.55 8.12 -7.15
CA VAL A 108 1.42 7.79 -6.02
C VAL A 108 0.65 6.99 -4.97
N LEU A 109 1.24 5.88 -4.52
CA LEU A 109 0.83 5.11 -3.35
C LEU A 109 1.84 5.34 -2.23
N ARG A 110 1.41 5.89 -1.10
CA ARG A 110 2.26 6.02 0.09
C ARG A 110 1.78 5.10 1.20
N ILE A 111 2.72 4.41 1.81
CA ILE A 111 2.51 3.46 2.90
C ILE A 111 3.29 3.97 4.11
N ALA A 112 2.58 4.39 5.15
CA ALA A 112 3.18 4.78 6.42
C ALA A 112 3.10 3.59 7.40
N SER A 113 4.25 3.09 7.84
CA SER A 113 4.33 1.95 8.75
C SER A 113 5.51 2.09 9.72
N PRO A 114 5.34 1.75 11.01
CA PRO A 114 6.47 1.63 11.95
C PRO A 114 7.46 0.54 11.55
N THR A 115 6.95 -0.53 10.92
CA THR A 115 7.67 -1.78 10.68
C THR A 115 8.06 -1.95 9.23
N LEU A 116 7.14 -1.70 8.28
CA LEU A 116 7.40 -1.96 6.87
C LEU A 116 8.34 -0.90 6.29
N ARG A 117 9.46 -1.37 5.73
CA ARG A 117 10.47 -0.58 5.04
C ARG A 117 10.57 -0.95 3.56
N ALA A 118 10.83 0.04 2.73
CA ALA A 118 11.02 -0.13 1.29
C ALA A 118 12.09 -1.16 0.93
N ALA A 119 13.23 -1.13 1.62
CA ALA A 119 14.37 -2.01 1.33
C ALA A 119 14.04 -3.49 1.52
N ASP A 120 13.26 -3.82 2.56
CA ASP A 120 13.01 -5.21 2.96
C ASP A 120 11.68 -5.74 2.38
N HIS A 121 10.66 -4.90 2.29
CA HIS A 121 9.28 -5.32 1.99
C HIS A 121 8.76 -4.74 0.66
N GLY A 122 9.35 -3.64 0.20
CA GLY A 122 8.79 -2.84 -0.89
C GLY A 122 8.66 -3.60 -2.19
N ARG A 123 9.63 -4.47 -2.52
CA ARG A 123 9.55 -5.32 -3.71
C ARG A 123 8.26 -6.17 -3.72
N ARG A 124 7.95 -6.86 -2.62
CA ARG A 124 6.77 -7.73 -2.53
C ARG A 124 5.46 -6.94 -2.64
N VAL A 125 5.41 -5.77 -2.02
CA VAL A 125 4.24 -4.88 -2.09
C VAL A 125 4.04 -4.36 -3.51
N VAL A 126 5.11 -3.96 -4.20
CA VAL A 126 5.05 -3.50 -5.59
C VAL A 126 4.62 -4.62 -6.53
N GLU A 127 5.14 -5.85 -6.35
CA GLU A 127 4.70 -7.02 -7.11
C GLU A 127 3.18 -7.24 -6.96
N TYR A 128 2.69 -7.22 -5.71
CA TYR A 128 1.27 -7.37 -5.41
C TYR A 128 0.40 -6.30 -6.08
N VAL A 129 0.80 -5.03 -5.99
CA VAL A 129 0.07 -3.92 -6.59
C VAL A 129 0.03 -4.02 -8.12
N ILE A 130 1.12 -4.42 -8.76
CA ILE A 130 1.18 -4.65 -10.22
C ILE A 130 0.18 -5.74 -10.61
N ASP A 131 0.18 -6.86 -9.89
CA ASP A 131 -0.70 -7.98 -10.19
C ASP A 131 -2.18 -7.63 -9.96
N ALA A 132 -2.48 -6.97 -8.84
CA ALA A 132 -3.82 -6.53 -8.50
C ALA A 132 -4.38 -5.58 -9.56
N ARG A 133 -3.57 -4.59 -10.00
CA ARG A 133 -3.95 -3.64 -11.04
C ARG A 133 -4.14 -4.33 -12.40
N GLY A 134 -3.24 -5.24 -12.76
CA GLY A 134 -3.34 -6.03 -13.99
C GLY A 134 -4.60 -6.90 -14.01
N TYR A 135 -4.91 -7.54 -12.89
CA TYR A 135 -6.14 -8.32 -12.75
C TYR A 135 -7.38 -7.43 -12.87
N ALA A 136 -7.43 -6.32 -12.14
CA ALA A 136 -8.56 -5.39 -12.19
C ALA A 136 -8.82 -4.84 -13.61
N ALA A 137 -7.74 -4.57 -14.36
CA ALA A 137 -7.85 -4.16 -15.76
C ALA A 137 -8.36 -5.28 -16.68
N ALA A 138 -8.04 -6.54 -16.40
CA ALA A 138 -8.45 -7.69 -17.20
C ALA A 138 -9.89 -8.16 -16.91
N VAL A 139 -10.42 -7.91 -15.71
CA VAL A 139 -11.79 -8.31 -15.31
C VAL A 139 -12.80 -7.17 -15.33
N GLY A 140 -12.36 -5.94 -15.66
CA GLY A 140 -13.28 -4.81 -15.82
C GLY A 140 -14.28 -5.06 -16.95
N PRO A 141 -15.52 -4.52 -16.86
CA PRO A 141 -16.54 -4.75 -17.88
C PRO A 141 -16.07 -4.23 -19.25
N GLU A 142 -16.14 -5.07 -20.28
CA GLU A 142 -15.98 -4.60 -21.65
C GLU A 142 -17.12 -3.62 -21.99
N PRO A 143 -16.83 -2.47 -22.63
CA PRO A 143 -17.82 -1.41 -22.84
C PRO A 143 -19.04 -1.81 -23.69
N GLU A 144 -19.04 -2.99 -24.32
CA GLU A 144 -20.09 -3.41 -25.26
C GLU A 144 -21.03 -4.52 -24.74
N HIS A 145 -20.78 -5.12 -23.58
CA HIS A 145 -21.66 -6.17 -23.02
C HIS A 145 -21.82 -6.00 -21.51
N VAL A 146 -22.82 -5.22 -21.11
CA VAL A 146 -23.32 -5.23 -19.72
C VAL A 146 -24.64 -5.98 -19.73
N ASP A 147 -24.57 -7.30 -19.66
CA ASP A 147 -25.75 -8.12 -19.37
C ASP A 147 -26.07 -7.92 -17.88
N PRO A 148 -27.25 -7.40 -17.49
CA PRO A 148 -27.56 -7.01 -16.10
C PRO A 148 -27.61 -8.17 -15.09
N VAL A 149 -27.26 -9.39 -15.50
CA VAL A 149 -27.26 -10.62 -14.70
C VAL A 149 -25.84 -11.11 -14.37
N GLU A 150 -24.78 -10.53 -14.95
CA GLU A 150 -23.42 -10.94 -14.61
C GLU A 150 -23.05 -10.49 -13.18
N ALA A 151 -22.72 -11.47 -12.35
CA ALA A 151 -22.20 -11.22 -11.01
C ALA A 151 -20.94 -10.36 -11.09
N ALA A 152 -20.82 -9.37 -10.20
CA ALA A 152 -19.64 -8.53 -10.13
C ALA A 152 -18.36 -9.39 -10.06
N PRO A 153 -17.32 -9.07 -10.84
CA PRO A 153 -16.10 -9.87 -10.88
C PRO A 153 -15.47 -9.98 -9.49
N VAL A 154 -14.99 -11.17 -9.14
CA VAL A 154 -14.29 -11.43 -7.88
C VAL A 154 -13.04 -10.56 -7.83
N ALA A 155 -12.89 -9.74 -6.79
CA ALA A 155 -11.72 -8.89 -6.63
C ALA A 155 -10.44 -9.73 -6.46
N PHE A 156 -9.29 -9.20 -6.90
CA PHE A 156 -8.00 -9.91 -6.87
C PHE A 156 -7.67 -10.51 -5.50
N ARG A 157 -7.89 -9.74 -4.43
CA ARG A 157 -7.66 -10.15 -3.04
C ARG A 157 -8.61 -11.25 -2.58
N ASP A 158 -9.79 -11.35 -3.18
CA ASP A 158 -10.85 -12.28 -2.78
C ASP A 158 -10.74 -13.66 -3.44
N ILE A 159 -9.78 -13.85 -4.34
CA ILE A 159 -9.51 -15.15 -4.96
C ILE A 159 -9.13 -16.17 -3.87
N VAL A 160 -9.96 -17.20 -3.75
CA VAL A 160 -9.75 -18.31 -2.81
C VAL A 160 -9.05 -19.46 -3.51
N GLY A 161 -8.02 -20.00 -2.85
CA GLY A 161 -7.26 -21.15 -3.33
C GLY A 161 -6.55 -21.85 -2.17
N ARG A 162 -5.65 -22.79 -2.49
CA ARG A 162 -4.84 -23.50 -1.49
C ARG A 162 -3.69 -22.62 -1.02
N LEU A 163 -3.59 -22.43 0.28
CA LEU A 163 -2.48 -21.74 0.96
C LEU A 163 -1.30 -22.70 1.19
N PRO A 164 -0.07 -22.18 1.46
CA PRO A 164 1.11 -23.01 1.72
C PRO A 164 0.97 -23.98 2.90
N ASP A 165 0.10 -23.66 3.86
CA ASP A 165 -0.22 -24.51 5.01
C ASP A 165 -1.28 -25.60 4.70
N GLY A 166 -1.69 -25.71 3.44
CA GLY A 166 -2.68 -26.68 2.96
C GLY A 166 -4.13 -26.25 3.14
N ARG A 167 -4.44 -25.14 3.83
CA ARG A 167 -5.83 -24.67 4.00
C ARG A 167 -6.35 -23.97 2.74
N SER A 168 -7.67 -23.81 2.65
CA SER A 168 -8.27 -22.91 1.66
C SER A 168 -8.39 -21.51 2.24
N GLY A 169 -8.00 -20.49 1.47
CA GLY A 169 -8.08 -19.09 1.88
C GLY A 169 -7.70 -18.14 0.75
N HIS A 170 -7.64 -16.84 1.06
CA HIS A 170 -7.28 -15.81 0.10
C HIS A 170 -5.81 -15.93 -0.31
N VAL A 171 -5.55 -16.36 -1.54
CA VAL A 171 -4.17 -16.63 -2.02
C VAL A 171 -3.38 -15.35 -2.28
N ASN A 172 -4.09 -14.25 -2.47
CA ASN A 172 -3.55 -12.92 -2.71
C ASN A 172 -3.65 -12.02 -1.47
N ASP A 173 -3.75 -12.58 -0.26
CA ASP A 173 -3.67 -11.79 0.97
C ASP A 173 -2.19 -11.52 1.33
N LEU A 174 -1.77 -10.25 1.40
CA LEU A 174 -0.41 -9.88 1.82
C LEU A 174 -0.08 -10.39 3.24
N GLY A 175 -1.10 -10.48 4.10
CA GLY A 175 -1.06 -11.01 5.45
C GLY A 175 -1.09 -12.54 5.56
N ALA A 176 -1.29 -13.29 4.46
CA ALA A 176 -1.41 -14.75 4.51
C ALA A 176 -0.21 -15.43 5.19
N LEU A 177 1.02 -15.00 4.85
CA LEU A 177 2.24 -15.54 5.48
C LEU A 177 2.34 -15.18 6.97
N ALA A 178 1.84 -14.01 7.38
CA ALA A 178 1.81 -13.62 8.79
C ALA A 178 0.83 -14.49 9.59
N ARG A 179 -0.34 -14.79 9.00
CA ARG A 179 -1.34 -15.69 9.61
C ARG A 179 -0.81 -17.12 9.75
N ALA A 180 -0.07 -17.62 8.76
CA ALA A 180 0.62 -18.91 8.87
C ALA A 180 1.70 -18.89 9.97
N ALA A 181 2.55 -17.86 10.00
CA ALA A 181 3.58 -17.71 11.02
C ALA A 181 3.01 -17.59 12.44
N ALA A 182 1.84 -16.96 12.62
CA ALA A 182 1.15 -16.91 13.91
C ALA A 182 0.70 -18.29 14.38
N VAL A 183 0.20 -19.14 13.48
CA VAL A 183 -0.13 -20.54 13.82
C VAL A 183 1.11 -21.30 14.26
N GLU A 184 2.22 -21.18 13.53
CA GLU A 184 3.49 -21.82 13.90
C GLU A 184 4.02 -21.32 15.25
N ALA A 185 3.95 -20.01 15.49
CA ALA A 185 4.36 -19.41 16.76
C ALA A 185 3.49 -19.89 17.93
N TYR A 186 2.18 -20.03 17.73
CA TYR A 186 1.28 -20.61 18.72
C TYR A 186 1.59 -22.08 19.03
N VAL A 187 1.82 -22.91 18.00
CA VAL A 187 2.23 -24.32 18.17
C VAL A 187 3.54 -24.41 18.95
N ALA A 188 4.48 -23.49 18.69
CA ALA A 188 5.73 -23.35 19.43
C ALA A 188 5.56 -22.72 20.83
N ARG A 189 4.33 -22.46 21.28
CA ARG A 189 3.99 -21.84 22.59
C ARG A 189 4.58 -20.43 22.78
N ARG A 190 4.80 -19.71 21.68
CA ARG A 190 5.27 -18.31 21.67
C ARG A 190 4.14 -17.29 21.62
N LEU A 191 2.91 -17.72 21.35
CA LEU A 191 1.71 -16.90 21.35
C LEU A 191 0.64 -17.49 22.28
N ALA A 192 -0.21 -16.62 22.82
CA ALA A 192 -1.40 -17.02 23.56
C ALA A 192 -2.55 -17.43 22.62
N ASP A 193 -2.61 -16.84 21.43
CA ASP A 193 -3.66 -17.06 20.43
C ASP A 193 -3.06 -17.01 19.00
N PRO A 194 -3.35 -17.98 18.11
CA PRO A 194 -2.88 -17.96 16.73
C PRO A 194 -3.59 -16.92 15.84
N ILE A 195 -4.70 -16.32 16.30
CA ILE A 195 -5.55 -15.48 15.45
C ILE A 195 -4.99 -14.06 15.33
N VAL A 196 -4.45 -13.75 14.15
CA VAL A 196 -4.18 -12.38 13.70
C VAL A 196 -5.50 -11.70 13.36
N ARG A 197 -5.90 -10.74 14.18
CA ARG A 197 -7.11 -9.94 13.97
C ARG A 197 -6.77 -8.66 13.23
N GLY A 198 -7.78 -8.04 12.65
CA GLY A 198 -7.62 -6.78 11.95
C GLY A 198 -8.91 -5.99 11.87
N LEU A 199 -8.75 -4.71 11.55
CA LEU A 199 -9.81 -3.83 11.11
C LEU A 199 -9.21 -2.80 10.15
N HIS A 200 -10.07 -2.10 9.43
CA HIS A 200 -9.66 -0.93 8.66
C HIS A 200 -10.70 0.17 8.71
N VAL A 201 -10.27 1.39 8.41
CA VAL A 201 -11.13 2.55 8.26
C VAL A 201 -10.64 3.39 7.08
N CYS A 202 -11.55 4.08 6.40
CA CYS A 202 -11.22 5.02 5.33
C CYS A 202 -11.68 6.42 5.75
N TRP A 203 -10.74 7.32 6.04
CA TRP A 203 -11.05 8.70 6.41
C TRP A 203 -11.52 9.50 5.18
N THR A 204 -12.51 10.39 5.34
CA THR A 204 -13.10 11.13 4.20
C THR A 204 -12.08 11.95 3.41
N ASP A 205 -11.24 12.71 4.11
CA ASP A 205 -10.18 13.56 3.53
C ASP A 205 -8.78 13.10 3.98
N GLY A 206 -8.62 11.79 4.21
CA GLY A 206 -7.43 11.23 4.84
C GLY A 206 -7.01 9.88 4.27
N PRO A 207 -6.13 9.17 4.98
CA PRO A 207 -5.67 7.86 4.54
C PRO A 207 -6.76 6.81 4.70
N ALA A 208 -6.53 5.66 4.08
CA ALA A 208 -7.05 4.41 4.61
C ALA A 208 -6.11 3.92 5.71
N GLU A 209 -6.66 3.49 6.84
CA GLU A 209 -5.90 3.06 7.99
C GLU A 209 -6.25 1.61 8.32
N GLY A 210 -5.24 0.74 8.35
CA GLY A 210 -5.34 -0.66 8.69
C GLY A 210 -4.72 -0.94 10.04
N TRP A 211 -5.41 -1.72 10.85
CA TRP A 211 -4.94 -2.18 12.15
C TRP A 211 -4.85 -3.70 12.11
N SER A 212 -3.78 -4.25 12.68
CA SER A 212 -3.70 -5.68 12.92
C SER A 212 -3.03 -5.97 14.25
N TRP A 213 -3.50 -7.02 14.91
CA TRP A 213 -2.94 -7.44 16.19
C TRP A 213 -3.05 -8.93 16.44
N VAL A 214 -2.17 -9.42 17.31
CA VAL A 214 -2.15 -10.80 17.80
C VAL A 214 -1.74 -10.82 19.26
N GLU A 215 -2.32 -11.73 20.04
CA GLU A 215 -2.07 -11.83 21.47
C GLU A 215 -0.85 -12.73 21.75
N VAL A 216 0.22 -12.12 22.29
CA VAL A 216 1.48 -12.81 22.58
C VAL A 216 1.42 -13.46 23.96
N PHE A 217 0.90 -12.71 24.94
CA PHE A 217 0.59 -13.21 26.28
C PHE A 217 -0.83 -12.77 26.66
N PRO A 218 -1.47 -13.41 27.66
CA PRO A 218 -2.77 -12.95 28.16
C PRO A 218 -2.78 -11.44 28.46
N GLY A 219 -3.67 -10.72 27.77
CA GLY A 219 -3.82 -9.27 27.88
C GLY A 219 -2.72 -8.43 27.21
N ARG A 220 -1.79 -9.04 26.45
CA ARG A 220 -0.67 -8.35 25.80
C ARG A 220 -0.64 -8.63 24.31
N CYS A 221 -0.97 -7.61 23.54
CA CYS A 221 -1.08 -7.67 22.09
C CYS A 221 0.14 -7.05 21.42
N LEU A 222 0.66 -7.73 20.40
CA LEU A 222 1.46 -7.11 19.36
C LEU A 222 0.50 -6.40 18.42
N VAL A 223 0.68 -5.09 18.20
CA VAL A 223 -0.24 -4.25 17.42
C VAL A 223 0.55 -3.50 16.36
N GLU A 224 0.06 -3.51 15.13
CA GLU A 224 0.55 -2.68 14.03
C GLU A 224 -0.57 -1.83 13.46
N ARG A 225 -0.18 -0.63 13.02
CA ARG A 225 -1.03 0.33 12.32
C ARG A 225 -0.31 0.76 11.05
N VAL A 226 -1.02 0.70 9.94
CA VAL A 226 -0.51 1.12 8.63
C VAL A 226 -1.48 2.11 8.03
N GLU A 227 -0.95 3.22 7.52
CA GLU A 227 -1.72 4.19 6.76
C GLU A 227 -1.36 4.07 5.28
N VAL A 228 -2.38 4.09 4.43
CA VAL A 228 -2.28 4.07 2.98
C VAL A 228 -2.87 5.37 2.45
N TRP A 229 -2.06 6.13 1.74
CA TRP A 229 -2.48 7.33 1.04
C TRP A 229 -2.42 7.09 -0.46
N GLU A 230 -3.54 7.29 -1.14
CA GLU A 230 -3.64 7.20 -2.58
C GLU A 230 -3.72 8.60 -3.18
N HIS A 231 -2.76 8.93 -4.05
CA HIS A 231 -2.82 10.14 -4.86
C HIS A 231 -3.10 9.75 -6.31
N ARG A 232 -4.39 9.79 -6.69
CA ARG A 232 -4.92 9.34 -8.01
C ARG A 232 -4.61 7.89 -8.36
N PHE A 233 -4.06 7.15 -7.41
CA PHE A 233 -3.67 5.76 -7.57
C PHE A 233 -4.87 4.85 -7.35
N SER A 234 -4.94 3.76 -8.12
CA SER A 234 -5.80 2.62 -7.81
C SER A 234 -5.17 1.34 -8.33
N CYS A 235 -5.27 0.27 -7.54
CA CYS A 235 -4.88 -1.08 -7.95
C CYS A 235 -6.06 -2.07 -7.99
N GLY A 236 -7.30 -1.56 -7.90
CA GLY A 236 -8.51 -2.38 -7.89
C GLY A 236 -8.76 -3.16 -6.58
N VAL A 237 -7.98 -2.89 -5.53
CA VAL A 237 -8.23 -3.37 -4.16
C VAL A 237 -8.73 -2.20 -3.33
N ASP A 238 -9.73 -2.44 -2.48
CA ASP A 238 -10.18 -1.42 -1.53
C ASP A 238 -9.00 -0.92 -0.66
N PRO A 239 -8.80 0.40 -0.53
CA PRO A 239 -7.65 0.95 0.20
C PRO A 239 -7.61 0.56 1.68
N GLY A 240 -8.77 0.43 2.33
CA GLY A 240 -8.89 -0.03 3.71
C GLY A 240 -8.42 -1.47 3.85
N ARG A 241 -8.88 -2.33 2.95
CA ARG A 241 -8.45 -3.74 2.87
C ARG A 241 -6.96 -3.88 2.56
N LEU A 242 -6.40 -3.05 1.67
CA LEU A 242 -4.96 -3.02 1.41
C LEU A 242 -4.19 -2.61 2.68
N ALA A 243 -4.65 -1.59 3.39
CA ALA A 243 -4.03 -1.15 4.64
C ALA A 243 -4.09 -2.24 5.73
N GLU A 244 -5.22 -2.95 5.85
CA GLU A 244 -5.37 -4.08 6.78
C GLU A 244 -4.38 -5.21 6.48
N ASP A 245 -4.27 -5.60 5.20
CA ASP A 245 -3.38 -6.70 4.80
C ASP A 245 -1.90 -6.32 5.00
N LEU A 246 -1.55 -5.05 4.78
CA LEU A 246 -0.22 -4.50 5.09
C LEU A 246 0.03 -4.48 6.61
N ALA A 247 -0.96 -4.12 7.43
CA ALA A 247 -0.83 -4.17 8.88
C ALA A 247 -0.64 -5.62 9.37
N ALA A 248 -1.36 -6.58 8.79
CA ALA A 248 -1.16 -8.00 9.07
C ALA A 248 0.25 -8.48 8.66
N ALA A 249 0.74 -8.05 7.50
CA ALA A 249 2.12 -8.33 7.09
C ALA A 249 3.14 -7.76 8.08
N ALA A 250 2.94 -6.53 8.57
CA ALA A 250 3.78 -5.89 9.58
C ALA A 250 3.79 -6.67 10.91
N VAL A 251 2.65 -7.20 11.35
CA VAL A 251 2.58 -8.11 12.51
C VAL A 251 3.47 -9.33 12.27
N GLY A 252 3.40 -9.93 11.08
CA GLY A 252 4.24 -11.08 10.70
C GLY A 252 5.74 -10.79 10.80
N GLU A 253 6.18 -9.61 10.39
CA GLU A 253 7.59 -9.20 10.52
C GLU A 253 8.01 -9.11 11.99
N ARG A 254 7.19 -8.49 12.84
CA ARG A 254 7.48 -8.39 14.27
C ARG A 254 7.40 -9.75 14.98
N LEU A 255 6.57 -10.68 14.51
CA LEU A 255 6.53 -12.05 15.01
C LEU A 255 7.85 -12.80 14.80
N ARG A 256 8.59 -12.51 13.72
CA ARG A 256 9.92 -13.11 13.49
C ARG A 256 10.98 -12.62 14.47
N ALA A 257 10.79 -11.42 15.02
CA ALA A 257 11.73 -10.78 15.94
C ALA A 257 11.38 -10.95 17.43
N LEU A 258 10.35 -11.76 17.77
CA LEU A 258 9.88 -11.93 19.16
C LEU A 258 11.00 -12.28 20.14
N ASP A 259 11.90 -13.18 19.74
CA ASP A 259 12.91 -13.76 20.63
C ASP A 259 14.15 -12.86 20.81
N ALA A 260 14.34 -11.86 19.94
CA ALA A 260 15.59 -11.09 19.86
C ALA A 260 15.60 -9.81 20.69
N ALA A 261 14.44 -9.18 20.95
CA ALA A 261 14.40 -7.87 21.60
C ALA A 261 13.26 -7.64 22.61
N GLY A 262 12.33 -8.60 22.79
CA GLY A 262 11.11 -8.34 23.56
C GLY A 262 10.25 -7.29 22.85
N PRO A 263 9.24 -7.68 22.06
CA PRO A 263 8.43 -6.72 21.30
C PRO A 263 7.78 -5.68 22.24
N ASP A 264 7.62 -4.44 21.78
CA ASP A 264 6.72 -3.49 22.44
C ASP A 264 5.28 -4.01 22.34
N LEU A 265 4.74 -4.49 23.46
CA LEU A 265 3.40 -5.07 23.56
C LEU A 265 2.44 -4.09 24.19
N MET A 266 1.30 -3.89 23.52
CA MET A 266 0.21 -3.08 24.01
C MET A 266 -0.68 -3.89 24.96
N ALA A 267 -1.14 -3.27 26.05
CA ALA A 267 -2.20 -3.85 26.88
C ALA A 267 -3.50 -3.98 26.07
N ARG A 268 -4.21 -5.10 26.19
CA ARG A 268 -5.43 -5.36 25.44
C ARG A 268 -6.51 -4.31 25.73
N GLU A 269 -6.62 -3.87 26.98
CA GLU A 269 -7.59 -2.87 27.40
C GLU A 269 -7.31 -1.50 26.76
N ARG A 270 -6.03 -1.20 26.48
CA ARG A 270 -5.64 0.01 25.75
C ARG A 270 -6.07 -0.10 24.29
N LEU A 271 -5.81 -1.24 23.64
CA LEU A 271 -6.27 -1.49 22.28
C LEU A 271 -7.78 -1.35 22.16
N ASP A 272 -8.54 -2.00 23.05
CA ASP A 272 -10.01 -1.92 23.03
C ASP A 272 -10.50 -0.47 23.22
N ARG A 273 -9.83 0.32 24.08
CA ARG A 273 -10.13 1.75 24.24
C ARG A 273 -9.86 2.53 22.96
N ASP A 274 -8.74 2.26 22.29
CA ASP A 274 -8.39 2.94 21.05
C ASP A 274 -9.35 2.57 19.90
N ILE A 275 -9.82 1.32 19.83
CA ILE A 275 -10.87 0.88 18.89
C ILE A 275 -12.21 1.60 19.18
N ARG A 276 -12.61 1.73 20.46
CA ARG A 276 -13.82 2.49 20.81
C ARG A 276 -13.71 3.97 20.43
N ARG A 277 -12.53 4.58 20.59
CA ARG A 277 -12.27 5.96 20.14
C ARG A 277 -12.35 6.10 18.62
N LEU A 278 -11.91 5.10 17.86
CA LEU A 278 -12.12 5.08 16.41
C LEU A 278 -13.62 5.07 16.06
N ARG A 279 -14.40 4.23 16.74
CA ARG A 279 -15.86 4.19 16.55
C ARG A 279 -16.53 5.53 16.82
N GLU A 280 -16.12 6.25 17.86
CA GLU A 280 -16.64 7.59 18.19
C GLU A 280 -16.40 8.60 17.06
N ARG A 281 -15.32 8.41 16.29
CA ARG A 281 -14.98 9.22 15.11
C ARG A 281 -15.56 8.68 13.80
N GLY A 282 -16.53 7.76 13.87
CA GLY A 282 -17.14 7.15 12.69
C GLY A 282 -17.75 8.15 11.70
N GLY A 283 -18.20 9.33 12.16
CA GLY A 283 -18.71 10.40 11.30
C GLY A 283 -17.64 11.08 10.41
N GLU A 284 -16.36 10.86 10.68
CA GLU A 284 -15.24 11.36 9.88
C GLU A 284 -14.79 10.35 8.80
N MET A 285 -15.43 9.18 8.73
CA MET A 285 -15.09 8.08 7.82
C MET A 285 -16.05 8.03 6.64
N ARG A 286 -15.56 7.66 5.46
CA ARG A 286 -16.34 7.63 4.21
C ARG A 286 -17.56 6.73 4.29
N ASP A 287 -17.40 5.55 4.88
CA ASP A 287 -18.44 4.51 4.99
C ASP A 287 -18.84 4.23 6.46
N GLY A 288 -18.47 5.15 7.36
CA GLY A 288 -18.62 4.96 8.80
C GLY A 288 -17.67 3.90 9.38
N PHE A 289 -17.98 3.43 10.59
CA PHE A 289 -17.19 2.42 11.29
C PHE A 289 -17.83 1.02 11.16
N GLY A 290 -17.28 0.18 10.28
CA GLY A 290 -17.79 -1.15 9.96
C GLY A 290 -17.54 -2.24 11.01
N PHE A 291 -16.79 -1.96 12.07
CA PHE A 291 -16.28 -2.97 13.02
C PHE A 291 -16.94 -2.89 14.40
N ALA A 292 -18.22 -2.48 14.47
CA ALA A 292 -18.94 -2.29 15.73
C ALA A 292 -18.95 -3.51 16.66
N HIS A 293 -18.88 -4.73 16.09
CA HIS A 293 -18.79 -5.99 16.82
C HIS A 293 -17.53 -6.12 17.68
N LEU A 294 -16.45 -5.38 17.37
CA LEU A 294 -15.23 -5.34 18.18
C LEU A 294 -15.35 -4.42 19.41
N CYS A 295 -16.42 -3.63 19.50
CA CYS A 295 -16.67 -2.73 20.62
C CYS A 295 -17.70 -3.28 21.62
N ALA A 296 -18.24 -4.47 21.37
CA ALA A 296 -19.26 -5.13 22.20
C ALA A 296 -18.69 -5.62 23.54
#